data_AF-A0A2S0JU34-F1
#
_entry.id   AF-A0A2S0JU34-F1
#
_cell.length_a   1.000
_cell.length_b   1.000
_cell.length_c   1.000
_cell.angle_alpha   90.00
_cell.angle_beta   90.00
_cell.angle_gamma   90.00
#
_symmetry.space_group_name_H-M   'P 1'
#
loop_
_entity.id
_entity.type
_entity.pdbx_description
1 polymer ?
#
loop_
_entity_poly.entity_id
_entity_poly.type
_entity_poly.pdbx_seq_one_letter_code
_entity_poly.pdbx_strand_id
1 'polypeptide(L)'
;MKKIKNHIDELFKDFPRTHETEMVKQEIIQNLEEKVFYLMDQGKEEEDAINKAIVEFGDIEDLKQELDVKEPEKRNMSRLNLEFSLWGSGLIIAFFIFMNIYYTPHTIWAIYPIFAILWWPLAMYFVWSRKKWSE
;
A
#
# COMPACT_ATOMS: atom_id res chain seq x y z
N MET A 1 -12.65 -28.19 -10.66
CA MET A 1 -12.04 -27.01 -9.99
C MET A 1 -10.93 -26.24 -10.73
N LYS A 2 -10.07 -26.87 -11.57
CA LYS A 2 -8.98 -26.14 -12.28
C LYS A 2 -9.47 -25.00 -13.21
N LYS A 3 -10.66 -25.16 -13.82
CA LYS A 3 -11.29 -24.14 -14.68
C LYS A 3 -11.56 -22.82 -13.93
N ILE A 4 -12.06 -22.90 -12.69
CA ILE A 4 -12.32 -21.71 -11.85
C ILE A 4 -11.02 -20.98 -11.56
N LYS A 5 -9.98 -21.70 -11.11
CA LYS A 5 -8.68 -21.10 -10.80
C LYS A 5 -8.06 -20.42 -12.01
N ASN A 6 -8.09 -21.07 -13.17
CA ASN A 6 -7.56 -20.48 -14.41
C ASN A 6 -8.33 -19.22 -14.83
N HIS A 7 -9.65 -19.24 -14.70
CA HIS A 7 -10.48 -18.07 -15.01
C HIS A 7 -10.15 -16.92 -14.05
N ILE A 8 -10.14 -17.16 -12.73
CA ILE A 8 -9.77 -16.14 -11.74
C ILE A 8 -8.33 -15.63 -11.94
N ASP A 9 -7.38 -16.50 -12.30
CA ASP A 9 -6.01 -16.10 -12.64
C ASP A 9 -5.96 -15.16 -13.85
N GLU A 10 -6.81 -15.41 -14.85
CA GLU A 10 -6.96 -14.56 -16.04
C GLU A 10 -7.64 -13.24 -15.69
N LEU A 11 -8.68 -13.25 -14.84
CA LEU A 11 -9.36 -12.05 -14.34
C LEU A 11 -8.41 -11.13 -13.57
N PHE A 12 -7.52 -11.69 -12.73
CA PHE A 12 -6.59 -10.90 -11.92
C PHE A 12 -5.26 -10.58 -12.60
N LYS A 13 -5.11 -10.88 -13.89
CA LYS A 13 -3.83 -10.73 -14.62
C LYS A 13 -3.34 -9.28 -14.70
N ASP A 14 -4.27 -8.32 -14.76
CA ASP A 14 -3.97 -6.88 -14.84
C ASP A 14 -3.79 -6.22 -13.45
N PHE A 15 -4.05 -6.96 -12.36
CA PHE A 15 -3.88 -6.45 -11.00
C PHE A 15 -2.45 -6.66 -10.48
N PRO A 16 -1.92 -5.75 -9.64
CA PRO A 16 -0.61 -5.92 -9.05
C PRO A 16 -0.60 -7.13 -8.11
N ARG A 17 0.40 -8.01 -8.26
CA ARG A 17 0.60 -9.16 -7.37
C ARG A 17 1.08 -8.71 -6.00
N THR A 18 0.13 -8.34 -5.14
CA THR A 18 0.35 -8.02 -3.73
C THR A 18 -0.26 -9.11 -2.83
N HIS A 19 0.14 -9.16 -1.56
CA HIS A 19 -0.43 -10.11 -0.61
C HIS A 19 -1.95 -9.95 -0.47
N GLU A 20 -2.46 -8.71 -0.49
CA GLU A 20 -3.89 -8.41 -0.39
C GLU A 20 -4.65 -8.94 -1.61
N THR A 21 -4.11 -8.72 -2.82
CA THR A 21 -4.71 -9.22 -4.06
C THR A 21 -4.80 -10.75 -4.08
N GLU A 22 -3.76 -11.44 -3.60
CA GLU A 22 -3.78 -12.91 -3.50
C GLU A 22 -4.79 -13.40 -2.45
N MET A 23 -4.98 -12.69 -1.33
CA MET A 23 -6.00 -13.06 -0.33
C MET A 23 -7.41 -12.95 -0.90
N VAL A 24 -7.74 -11.82 -1.54
CA VAL A 24 -9.05 -11.59 -2.17
C VAL A 24 -9.32 -12.64 -3.25
N LYS A 25 -8.30 -12.98 -4.02
CA LYS A 25 -8.38 -14.03 -5.04
C LYS A 25 -8.75 -15.39 -4.45
N GLN A 26 -8.14 -15.79 -3.33
CA GLN A 26 -8.49 -17.05 -2.66
C GLN A 26 -9.92 -17.03 -2.11
N GLU A 27 -10.36 -15.90 -1.55
CA GLU A 27 -11.73 -15.76 -1.03
C GLU A 27 -12.79 -15.90 -2.13
N ILE A 28 -12.56 -15.29 -3.30
CA ILE A 28 -13.43 -15.43 -4.46
C ILE A 28 -13.46 -16.87 -4.96
N ILE A 29 -12.29 -17.52 -5.07
CA ILE A 29 -12.20 -18.92 -5.49
C ILE A 29 -13.01 -19.82 -4.53
N GLN A 30 -12.87 -19.61 -3.22
CA GLN A 30 -13.59 -20.41 -2.23
C GLN A 30 -15.11 -20.21 -2.35
N ASN A 31 -15.58 -18.96 -2.46
CA ASN A 31 -17.01 -18.67 -2.63
C ASN A 31 -17.59 -19.33 -3.90
N LEU A 32 -16.83 -19.31 -5.00
CA LEU A 32 -17.25 -19.98 -6.23
C LEU A 32 -17.24 -21.50 -6.09
N GLU A 33 -16.24 -22.08 -5.42
CA GLU A 33 -16.20 -23.52 -5.13
C GLU A 33 -17.38 -23.96 -4.26
N GLU A 34 -17.74 -23.18 -3.23
CA GLU A 34 -18.93 -23.43 -2.40
C GLU A 34 -20.22 -23.39 -3.23
N LYS A 35 -20.35 -22.42 -4.14
CA LYS A 35 -21.50 -22.33 -5.05
C LYS A 35 -21.56 -23.51 -6.02
N VAL A 36 -20.42 -23.96 -6.56
CA VAL A 36 -20.36 -25.14 -7.41
C VAL A 36 -20.79 -26.39 -6.63
N PHE A 37 -20.34 -26.53 -5.39
CA PHE A 37 -20.76 -27.63 -4.53
C PHE A 37 -22.26 -27.64 -4.28
N TYR A 38 -22.85 -26.47 -4.02
CA TYR A 38 -24.30 -26.31 -3.90
C TYR A 38 -25.04 -26.75 -5.18
N LEU A 39 -24.55 -26.39 -6.35
CA LEU A 39 -25.16 -26.77 -7.63
C LEU A 39 -25.02 -28.28 -7.92
N MET A 40 -23.93 -28.91 -7.49
CA MET A 40 -23.75 -30.36 -7.58
C MET A 40 -24.72 -31.11 -6.67
N ASP A 41 -24.98 -30.60 -5.46
CA ASP A 41 -25.97 -31.17 -4.53
C ASP A 41 -27.40 -31.12 -5.11
N GLN A 42 -27.70 -30.12 -5.94
CA GLN A 42 -28.94 -30.05 -6.71
C GLN A 42 -29.02 -31.03 -7.90
N GLY A 43 -28.05 -31.93 -8.04
CA GLY A 43 -28.01 -32.95 -9.07
C GLY A 43 -27.51 -32.47 -10.43
N LYS A 44 -26.83 -31.30 -10.49
CA LYS A 44 -26.15 -30.86 -11.72
C LYS A 44 -24.78 -31.51 -11.85
N GLU A 45 -24.35 -31.74 -13.09
CA GLU A 45 -22.98 -32.17 -13.34
C GLU A 45 -21.96 -31.11 -12.93
N GLU A 46 -20.78 -31.55 -12.48
CA GLU A 46 -19.69 -30.67 -12.03
C GLU A 46 -19.33 -29.63 -13.09
N GLU A 47 -19.25 -30.03 -14.37
CA GLU A 47 -18.88 -29.12 -15.45
C GLU A 47 -19.93 -28.03 -15.68
N ASP A 48 -21.21 -28.39 -15.65
CA ASP A 48 -22.31 -27.44 -15.79
C ASP A 48 -22.44 -26.51 -14.59
N ALA A 49 -22.19 -27.02 -13.38
CA ALA A 49 -22.14 -26.24 -12.16
C ALA A 49 -21.01 -25.21 -12.21
N ILE A 50 -19.81 -25.60 -12.67
CA ILE A 50 -18.67 -24.69 -12.85
C ILE A 50 -18.99 -23.61 -13.89
N ASN A 51 -19.49 -23.99 -15.06
CA ASN A 51 -19.84 -23.03 -16.11
C ASN A 51 -20.91 -22.05 -15.63
N LYS A 52 -21.93 -22.54 -14.90
CA LYS A 52 -22.97 -21.68 -14.33
C LYS A 52 -22.41 -20.72 -13.28
N ALA A 53 -21.53 -21.19 -12.39
CA ALA A 53 -20.93 -20.34 -11.36
C ALA A 53 -20.03 -19.24 -11.97
N ILE A 54 -19.28 -19.56 -13.01
CA ILE A 54 -18.45 -18.58 -13.75
C ILE A 54 -19.35 -17.52 -14.42
N VAL A 55 -20.44 -17.93 -15.07
CA VAL A 55 -21.38 -17.00 -15.73
C VAL A 55 -22.13 -16.14 -14.71
N GLU A 56 -22.55 -16.70 -13.55
CA GLU A 56 -23.21 -15.94 -12.48
C GLU A 56 -22.27 -14.92 -11.81
N PHE A 57 -20.95 -15.19 -11.78
CA PHE A 57 -19.97 -14.25 -11.23
C PHE A 57 -19.77 -13.02 -12.11
N GLY A 58 -20.06 -13.12 -13.41
CA GLY A 58 -19.92 -12.03 -14.37
C GLY A 58 -18.47 -11.78 -14.80
N ASP A 59 -18.29 -10.80 -15.69
CA ASP A 59 -16.96 -10.39 -16.18
C ASP A 59 -16.38 -9.29 -15.29
N ILE A 60 -15.04 -9.26 -15.16
CA ILE A 60 -14.36 -8.31 -14.27
C ILE A 60 -14.46 -6.86 -14.74
N GLU A 61 -14.98 -6.61 -15.95
CA GLU A 61 -15.26 -5.25 -16.45
C GLU A 61 -16.34 -4.55 -15.60
N ASP A 62 -17.38 -5.29 -15.18
CA ASP A 62 -18.41 -4.78 -14.27
C ASP A 62 -17.84 -4.57 -12.86
N LEU A 63 -17.05 -5.52 -12.37
CA LEU A 63 -16.33 -5.40 -11.09
C LEU A 63 -15.35 -4.22 -11.08
N LYS A 64 -14.60 -3.98 -12.16
CA LYS A 64 -13.64 -2.87 -12.28
C LYS A 64 -14.35 -1.51 -12.27
N GLN A 65 -15.51 -1.44 -12.90
CA GLN A 65 -16.33 -0.24 -12.96
C GLN A 65 -17.02 0.04 -11.61
N GLU A 66 -17.40 -0.99 -10.88
CA GLU A 66 -18.06 -0.90 -9.57
C GLU A 66 -17.07 -0.75 -8.40
N LEU A 67 -15.84 -1.26 -8.56
CA LEU A 67 -14.79 -1.13 -7.55
C LEU A 67 -13.99 0.17 -7.64
N ASP A 68 -14.08 0.98 -8.71
CA ASP A 68 -13.25 2.19 -8.97
C ASP A 68 -11.93 2.12 -8.21
N VAL A 69 -11.19 1.00 -8.37
CA VAL A 69 -9.93 0.82 -7.67
C VAL A 69 -8.99 1.75 -8.40
N LYS A 70 -8.98 3.02 -7.96
CA LYS A 70 -7.82 3.87 -8.09
C LYS A 70 -6.68 2.98 -7.67
N GLU A 71 -5.89 2.56 -8.66
CA GLU A 71 -4.62 1.86 -8.47
C GLU A 71 -4.00 2.45 -7.22
N PRO A 72 -3.46 1.66 -6.27
CA PRO A 72 -2.92 2.20 -5.04
C PRO A 72 -1.91 3.26 -5.45
N GLU A 73 -2.34 4.52 -5.36
CA GLU A 73 -1.55 5.67 -5.71
C GLU A 73 -0.32 5.44 -4.85
N LYS A 74 0.86 5.27 -5.45
CA LYS A 74 2.11 5.12 -4.69
C LYS A 74 2.18 6.37 -3.84
N ARG A 75 1.62 6.29 -2.62
CA ARG A 75 1.55 7.39 -1.68
C ARG A 75 3.01 7.73 -1.52
N ASN A 76 3.40 8.89 -2.06
CA ASN A 76 4.77 9.34 -2.00
C ASN A 76 5.06 9.63 -0.53
N MET A 77 5.32 8.57 0.25
CA MET A 77 5.70 8.60 1.67
C MET A 77 6.93 9.49 1.85
N SER A 78 7.68 9.75 0.78
CA SER A 78 8.74 10.76 0.69
C SER A 78 8.31 12.15 1.16
N ARG A 79 7.08 12.61 0.88
CA ARG A 79 6.61 13.96 1.25
C ARG A 79 6.15 14.04 2.70
N LEU A 80 5.39 13.04 3.16
CA LEU A 80 4.98 12.93 4.57
C LEU A 80 6.18 12.76 5.51
N ASN A 81 7.20 12.00 5.09
CA ASN A 81 8.45 11.84 5.86
C ASN A 81 9.27 13.14 5.91
N LEU A 82 9.22 13.98 4.87
CA LEU A 82 9.93 15.27 4.84
C LEU A 82 9.29 16.29 5.80
N GLU A 83 7.97 16.45 5.74
CA GLU A 83 7.24 17.39 6.59
C GLU A 83 7.34 16.98 8.06
N PHE A 84 7.20 15.68 8.36
CA PHE A 84 7.40 15.15 9.71
C PHE A 84 8.84 15.33 10.21
N SER A 85 9.84 15.13 9.35
CA SER A 85 11.25 15.33 9.71
C SER A 85 11.59 16.81 9.96
N LEU A 86 10.99 17.74 9.22
CA LEU A 86 11.15 19.19 9.41
C LEU A 86 10.52 19.66 10.74
N TRP A 87 9.29 19.23 11.02
CA TRP A 87 8.63 19.57 12.29
C TRP A 87 9.30 18.90 13.49
N GLY A 88 9.69 17.63 13.37
CA GLY A 88 10.39 16.89 14.43
C GLY A 88 11.77 17.48 14.73
N SER A 89 12.58 17.78 13.70
CA SER A 89 13.88 18.43 13.90
C SER A 89 13.73 19.83 14.51
N GLY A 90 12.78 20.64 14.05
CA GLY A 90 12.50 21.96 14.61
C GLY A 90 12.12 21.90 16.10
N LEU A 91 11.26 20.96 16.50
CA LEU A 91 10.86 20.76 17.90
C LEU A 91 12.06 20.35 18.78
N ILE A 92 12.90 19.45 18.29
CA ILE A 92 14.09 18.99 19.03
C ILE A 92 15.11 20.13 19.16
N ILE A 93 15.36 20.91 18.09
CA ILE A 93 16.24 22.07 18.13
C ILE A 93 15.75 23.10 19.15
N ALA A 94 14.45 23.40 19.15
CA ALA A 94 13.83 24.32 20.11
C ALA A 94 14.01 23.82 21.56
N PHE A 95 13.86 22.51 21.80
CA PHE A 95 14.09 21.91 23.11
C PHE A 95 15.56 22.04 23.57
N PHE A 96 16.53 21.79 22.69
CA PHE A 96 17.95 21.94 23.04
C PHE A 96 18.37 23.39 23.28
N ILE A 97 17.79 24.35 22.55
CA ILE A 97 18.00 25.78 22.80
C ILE A 97 17.44 26.17 24.17
N PHE A 98 16.24 25.69 24.51
CA PHE A 98 15.64 25.90 25.82
C PHE A 98 16.51 25.33 26.96
N MET A 99 16.99 24.10 26.79
CA MET A 99 17.95 23.48 27.72
C MET A 99 19.22 24.32 27.91
N ASN A 100 19.76 24.88 26.82
CA ASN A 100 20.99 25.69 26.88
C ASN A 100 20.80 26.95 27.73
N ILE A 101 19.67 27.65 27.56
CA ILE A 101 19.35 28.86 28.33
C ILE A 101 19.13 28.52 29.81
N TYR A 102 18.44 27.40 30.10
CA TYR A 102 18.08 27.03 31.46
C TYR A 102 19.26 26.49 32.28
N TYR A 103 20.05 25.57 31.70
CA TYR A 103 21.10 24.87 32.45
C TYR A 103 22.48 25.54 32.36
N THR A 104 22.82 26.21 31.25
CA THR A 104 24.18 26.75 31.07
C THR A 104 24.19 27.97 30.15
N PRO A 105 23.70 29.15 30.61
CA PRO A 105 23.58 30.34 29.76
C PRO A 105 24.92 30.92 29.29
N HIS A 106 26.04 30.57 29.93
CA HIS A 106 27.37 31.07 29.62
C HIS A 106 28.13 30.26 28.55
N THR A 107 27.63 29.08 28.15
CA THR A 107 28.28 28.21 27.16
C THR A 107 27.30 27.77 26.08
N ILE A 108 27.66 27.92 24.79
CA ILE A 108 26.80 27.59 23.64
C ILE A 108 27.01 26.13 23.22
N TRP A 109 26.68 25.18 24.11
CA TRP A 109 26.90 23.75 23.85
C TRP A 109 25.83 23.14 22.94
N ALA A 110 24.62 23.72 22.90
CA ALA A 110 23.53 23.20 22.06
C ALA A 110 23.84 23.16 20.55
N ILE A 111 24.87 23.86 20.07
CA ILE A 111 25.24 23.87 18.65
C ILE A 111 25.63 22.46 18.13
N TYR A 112 26.29 21.65 18.95
CA TYR A 112 26.78 20.32 18.56
C TYR A 112 25.65 19.33 18.21
N PRO A 113 24.61 19.14 19.05
CA PRO A 113 23.48 18.28 18.70
C PRO A 113 22.63 18.84 17.55
N ILE A 114 22.51 20.17 17.43
CA ILE A 114 21.75 20.82 16.33
C ILE A 114 22.35 20.46 14.96
N PHE A 115 23.67 20.49 14.82
CA PHE A 115 24.33 20.11 13.57
C PHE A 115 24.08 18.65 13.17
N ALA A 116 24.06 17.72 14.14
CA ALA A 116 23.77 16.31 13.87
C ALA A 116 22.30 16.11 13.42
N ILE A 117 21.36 16.85 14.02
CA ILE A 117 19.94 16.78 13.68
C ILE A 117 19.67 17.36 12.29
N LEU A 118 20.36 18.44 11.89
CA LEU A 118 20.22 19.06 10.58
C LEU A 118 20.72 18.19 9.41
N TRP A 119 21.52 17.15 9.68
CA TRP A 119 21.98 16.23 8.65
C TRP A 119 20.83 15.43 8.01
N TRP A 120 19.81 15.10 8.78
CA TRP A 120 18.63 14.34 8.33
C TRP A 120 17.77 15.07 7.29
N PRO A 121 17.31 16.32 7.51
CA PRO A 121 16.56 17.06 6.51
C PRO A 121 17.41 17.36 5.26
N LEU A 122 18.73 17.51 5.40
CA LEU A 122 19.63 17.70 4.26
C LEU A 122 19.74 16.44 3.38
N ALA A 123 19.87 15.26 4.00
CA ALA A 123 19.88 13.99 3.27
C ALA A 123 18.56 13.76 2.54
N MET A 124 17.43 14.05 3.18
CA MET A 124 16.11 13.95 2.57
C MET A 124 15.92 14.95 1.41
N TYR A 125 16.43 16.18 1.55
CA TYR A 125 16.46 17.17 0.47
C TYR A 125 17.25 16.66 -0.75
N PHE A 126 18.40 16.03 -0.53
CA PHE A 126 19.19 15.46 -1.62
C PHE A 126 18.48 14.29 -2.33
N VAL A 127 17.84 13.40 -1.58
CA VAL A 127 17.03 12.30 -2.14
C VAL A 127 15.87 12.83 -2.98
N TRP A 128 15.20 13.90 -2.52
CA TRP A 128 14.16 14.57 -3.29
C TRP A 128 14.72 15.22 -4.58
N SER A 129 15.87 15.90 -4.48
CA SER A 129 16.49 16.56 -5.63
C SER A 129 16.94 15.58 -6.73
N ARG A 130 17.42 14.38 -6.37
CA ARG A 130 17.83 13.37 -7.37
C ARG A 130 16.67 12.79 -8.18
N LYS A 131 15.46 12.78 -7.62
CA LYS A 131 14.26 12.31 -8.36
C LYS A 131 13.89 13.27 -9.49
N LYS A 132 14.15 14.57 -9.33
CA LYS A 132 13.82 15.64 -10.29
C LYS A 132 14.79 15.71 -11.49
N TRP A 133 15.95 15.05 -11.43
CA TRP A 133 16.94 15.02 -12.51
C TRP A 133 16.86 13.76 -13.40
N SER A 134 15.93 12.85 -13.10
CA SER A 134 15.72 11.60 -13.84
C SER A 134 14.44 11.59 -14.69
N GLU A 135 13.69 12.70 -14.69
CA GLU A 135 12.62 13.03 -15.65
C GLU A 135 13.16 14.05 -16.66
#